data_AF-A0A924B074-F1
#
_entry.id   AF-A0A924B074-F1
#
_cell.length_a   1.000
_cell.length_b   1.000
_cell.length_c   1.000
_cell.angle_alpha   90.00
_cell.angle_beta   90.00
_cell.angle_gamma   90.00
#
_symmetry.space_group_name_H-M   'P 1'
#
loop_
_entity.id
_entity.type
_entity.pdbx_description
1 polymer ?
#
loop_
_entity_poly.entity_id
_entity_poly.type
_entity_poly.pdbx_seq_one_letter_code
_entity_poly.pdbx_strand_id
1 'polypeptide(L)'
;MMRRNTIALALLMAAVLAACGGSSSSGDQRLKTKFSAQLTFGDSLSDVGSYAVGAVKALGGGQYNINGDNTAINAALTGKNWTELMAAQLGLPAPCAALTGLEGDAALGFSVAVTAHAGCTGYAQGGSRVTNPVGIGNKLTGSAFGALTIPVATQVQNHLALSGGKFKGDELVLVMAGANDVFMHLAGLSAGATAAGTTAFGNTLVALLAASATNPQSAALAIGSALQTEAARSGHTDASVVAAAVGAAAIQPGNSAVAAPAGYGPMVTQAQAAGA
;
A
#
# COMPACT_ATOMS: atom_id res chain seq x y z
N MET A 1 49.98 32.78 -33.01
CA MET A 1 48.59 33.29 -33.20
C MET A 1 47.50 32.33 -32.67
N MET A 2 47.72 31.01 -32.60
CA MET A 2 46.73 30.05 -32.05
C MET A 2 46.46 30.14 -30.52
N ARG A 3 47.43 30.57 -29.70
CA ARG A 3 47.26 30.64 -28.22
C ARG A 3 46.24 31.70 -27.73
N ARG A 4 45.98 32.77 -28.49
CA ARG A 4 45.01 33.82 -28.09
C ARG A 4 43.56 33.39 -28.32
N ASN A 5 43.29 32.57 -29.34
CA ASN A 5 41.94 32.11 -29.64
C ASN A 5 41.48 31.01 -28.67
N THR A 6 42.40 30.20 -28.14
CA THR A 6 42.08 29.15 -27.15
C THR A 6 41.69 29.73 -25.79
N ILE A 7 42.31 30.84 -25.38
CA ILE A 7 42.01 31.52 -24.12
C ILE A 7 40.64 32.22 -24.19
N ALA A 8 40.32 32.86 -25.32
CA ALA A 8 39.02 33.51 -25.51
C ALA A 8 37.85 32.50 -25.50
N LEU A 9 38.04 31.32 -26.10
CA LEU A 9 37.02 30.26 -26.13
C LEU A 9 36.78 29.63 -24.75
N ALA A 10 37.85 29.46 -23.96
CA ALA A 10 37.75 28.95 -22.59
C ALA A 10 37.04 29.93 -21.64
N LEU A 11 37.28 31.24 -21.80
CA LEU A 11 36.59 32.27 -21.01
C LEU A 11 35.11 32.40 -21.38
N LEU A 12 34.74 32.24 -22.65
CA LEU A 12 33.33 32.20 -23.06
C LEU A 12 32.60 30.97 -22.49
N MET A 13 33.23 29.79 -22.52
CA MET A 13 32.64 28.58 -21.94
C MET A 13 32.48 28.68 -20.42
N ALA A 14 33.46 29.26 -19.72
CA ALA A 14 33.35 29.49 -18.27
C ALA A 14 32.24 30.50 -17.93
N ALA A 15 32.02 31.53 -18.76
CA ALA A 15 30.94 32.49 -18.59
C ALA A 15 29.55 31.87 -18.84
N VAL A 16 29.43 30.96 -19.82
CA VAL A 16 28.18 30.20 -20.08
C VAL A 16 27.89 29.22 -18.94
N LEU A 17 28.91 28.59 -18.36
CA LEU A 17 28.76 27.69 -17.21
C LEU A 17 28.36 28.45 -15.93
N ALA A 18 28.92 29.64 -15.70
CA ALA A 18 28.54 30.51 -14.57
C ALA A 18 27.13 31.12 -14.73
N ALA A 19 26.65 31.30 -15.97
CA ALA A 19 25.29 31.76 -16.25
C ALA A 19 24.23 30.65 -16.05
N CYS A 20 24.64 29.37 -16.01
CA CYS A 20 23.74 28.22 -15.89
C CYS A 20 23.70 27.60 -14.49
N GLY A 21 24.45 28.10 -13.51
CA GLY A 21 24.44 27.51 -12.17
C GLY A 21 25.22 28.29 -11.12
N GLY A 22 24.51 29.07 -10.31
CA GLY A 22 24.97 29.45 -8.97
C GLY A 22 25.32 30.92 -8.78
N SER A 23 24.39 31.84 -9.03
CA SER A 23 24.42 33.13 -8.35
C SER A 23 23.95 32.95 -6.91
N SER A 24 24.81 33.28 -5.95
CA SER A 24 24.58 33.26 -4.49
C SER A 24 23.54 34.29 -3.98
N SER A 25 22.80 34.94 -4.88
CA SER A 25 21.55 35.59 -4.53
C SER A 25 20.43 34.63 -4.90
N SER A 26 19.71 34.15 -3.89
CA SER A 26 18.35 33.65 -4.13
C SER A 26 17.65 34.78 -4.88
N GLY A 27 17.32 34.56 -6.16
CA GLY A 27 16.52 35.53 -6.92
C GLY A 27 15.24 35.86 -6.14
N ASP A 28 14.49 36.90 -6.53
CA ASP A 28 13.27 37.29 -5.81
C ASP A 28 12.36 36.08 -5.51
N GLN A 29 12.38 35.62 -4.24
CA GLN A 29 11.60 34.47 -3.78
C GLN A 29 10.18 34.87 -3.39
N ARG A 30 9.79 36.13 -3.60
CA ARG A 30 8.41 36.55 -3.40
C ARG A 30 7.52 35.82 -4.40
N LEU A 31 6.50 35.18 -3.87
CA LEU A 31 5.49 34.49 -4.66
C LEU A 31 4.79 35.49 -5.57
N LYS A 32 4.94 35.31 -6.88
CA LYS A 32 4.26 36.12 -7.89
C LYS A 32 2.74 35.92 -7.85
N THR A 33 2.32 34.71 -7.52
CA THR A 33 0.91 34.34 -7.34
C THR A 33 0.65 34.14 -5.86
N LYS A 34 -0.38 34.80 -5.33
CA LYS A 34 -0.86 34.59 -3.97
C LYS A 34 -2.06 33.68 -4.00
N PHE A 35 -2.11 32.73 -3.07
CA PHE A 35 -3.26 31.86 -2.86
C PHE A 35 -4.00 32.32 -1.60
N SER A 36 -5.32 32.15 -1.59
CA SER A 36 -6.15 32.49 -0.43
C SER A 36 -6.20 31.34 0.59
N ALA A 37 -6.03 30.11 0.13
CA ALA A 37 -6.00 28.90 0.95
C ALA A 37 -5.26 27.75 0.23
N GLN A 38 -4.93 26.71 1.00
CA GLN A 38 -4.47 25.42 0.49
C GLN A 38 -5.57 24.37 0.72
N LEU A 39 -5.92 23.65 -0.34
CA LEU A 39 -6.78 22.48 -0.32
C LEU A 39 -5.92 21.25 -0.58
N THR A 40 -6.10 20.20 0.21
CA THR A 40 -5.29 18.98 0.05
C THR A 40 -6.20 17.76 0.02
N PHE A 41 -6.08 16.99 -1.07
CA PHE A 41 -6.76 15.72 -1.27
C PHE A 41 -5.73 14.63 -1.48
N GLY A 42 -6.03 13.41 -1.03
CA GLY A 42 -5.09 12.31 -1.21
C GLY A 42 -5.12 11.27 -0.11
N ASP A 43 -3.95 10.73 0.15
CA ASP A 43 -3.73 9.62 1.06
C ASP A 43 -2.72 9.93 2.18
N SER A 44 -2.06 8.90 2.70
CA SER A 44 -1.12 8.95 3.82
C SER A 44 0.00 9.98 3.66
N LEU A 45 0.56 10.20 2.46
CA LEU A 45 1.70 11.14 2.37
C LEU A 45 1.25 12.60 2.48
N SER A 46 -0.07 12.87 2.41
CA SER A 46 -0.66 14.20 2.55
C SER A 46 -1.56 14.33 3.78
N ASP A 47 -1.79 13.25 4.52
CA ASP A 47 -2.64 13.25 5.70
C ASP A 47 -1.97 14.03 6.84
N VAL A 48 -2.68 15.05 7.32
CA VAL A 48 -2.21 15.98 8.37
C VAL A 48 -2.74 15.64 9.75
N GLY A 49 -3.40 14.49 9.94
CA GLY A 49 -3.87 14.06 11.25
C GLY A 49 -5.30 13.53 11.29
N SER A 50 -5.84 12.99 10.20
CA SER A 50 -7.21 12.46 10.16
C SER A 50 -7.43 11.35 11.19
N TYR A 51 -6.37 10.64 11.57
CA TYR A 51 -6.40 9.59 12.58
C TYR A 51 -5.77 10.01 13.91
N ALA A 52 -5.46 11.30 14.11
CA ALA A 52 -4.92 11.84 15.36
C ALA A 52 -6.00 11.94 16.46
N VAL A 53 -6.61 10.80 16.80
CA VAL A 53 -7.70 10.66 17.77
C VAL A 53 -7.46 9.49 18.72
N GLY A 54 -8.21 9.44 19.83
CA GLY A 54 -8.19 8.30 20.76
C GLY A 54 -6.79 7.86 21.17
N ALA A 55 -6.52 6.56 21.10
CA ALA A 55 -5.23 5.97 21.44
C ALA A 55 -4.08 6.47 20.54
N VAL A 56 -4.34 6.73 19.25
CA VAL A 56 -3.32 7.23 18.32
C VAL A 56 -2.78 8.58 18.79
N LYS A 57 -3.68 9.51 19.14
CA LYS A 57 -3.30 10.82 19.68
C LYS A 57 -2.58 10.70 21.02
N ALA A 58 -3.04 9.80 21.90
CA ALA A 58 -2.43 9.59 23.21
C ALA A 58 -0.97 9.10 23.12
N LEU A 59 -0.62 8.37 22.05
CA LEU A 59 0.74 7.93 21.75
C LEU A 59 1.55 8.95 20.94
N GLY A 60 1.00 10.14 20.68
CA GLY A 60 1.65 11.18 19.89
C GLY A 60 1.68 10.91 18.39
N GLY A 61 0.85 9.98 17.89
CA GLY A 61 0.72 9.68 16.46
C GLY A 61 -0.36 10.51 15.76
N GLY A 62 -0.56 10.23 14.48
CA GLY A 62 -1.64 10.81 13.67
C GLY A 62 -1.27 11.11 12.23
N GLN A 63 0.03 11.22 11.93
CA GLN A 63 0.55 11.43 10.59
C GLN A 63 1.46 10.26 10.16
N TYR A 64 1.64 10.07 8.85
CA TYR A 64 2.49 9.03 8.27
C TYR A 64 3.93 9.52 8.06
N ASN A 65 4.51 10.06 9.12
CA ASN A 65 5.89 10.56 9.20
C ASN A 65 6.45 10.28 10.60
N ILE A 66 7.66 10.78 10.89
CA ILE A 66 8.14 10.85 12.28
C ILE A 66 7.27 11.89 12.99
N ASN A 67 6.37 11.41 13.85
CA ASN A 67 5.40 12.29 14.50
C ASN A 67 6.06 13.15 15.58
N GLY A 68 5.55 14.38 15.75
CA GLY A 68 6.00 15.33 16.76
C GLY A 68 7.15 16.24 16.31
N ASP A 69 7.24 17.41 16.95
CA ASP A 69 8.30 18.39 16.70
C ASP A 69 9.53 18.07 17.58
N ASN A 70 10.62 17.69 16.93
CA ASN A 70 11.91 17.41 17.56
C ASN A 70 13.00 18.39 17.08
N THR A 71 12.60 19.61 16.69
CA THR A 71 13.53 20.65 16.22
C THR A 71 14.58 21.07 17.25
N ALA A 72 14.29 20.89 18.54
CA ALA A 72 15.26 21.09 19.62
C ALA A 72 16.45 20.12 19.55
N ILE A 73 16.26 18.92 18.97
CA ILE A 73 17.31 17.93 18.75
C ILE A 73 17.98 18.17 17.40
N ASN A 74 17.18 18.37 16.35
CA ASN A 74 17.66 18.67 15.01
C ASN A 74 16.61 19.47 14.25
N ALA A 75 16.98 20.64 13.74
CA ALA A 75 16.08 21.55 13.02
C ALA A 75 15.34 20.94 11.82
N ALA A 76 15.81 19.84 11.25
CA ALA A 76 15.12 19.12 10.18
C ALA A 76 13.93 18.25 10.68
N LEU A 77 13.89 17.90 11.97
CA LEU A 77 12.89 17.02 12.56
C LEU A 77 11.63 17.80 12.98
N THR A 78 10.99 18.44 12.00
CA THR A 78 9.81 19.30 12.23
C THR A 78 8.52 18.53 12.50
N GLY A 79 8.49 17.22 12.21
CA GLY A 79 7.27 16.41 12.28
C GLY A 79 6.21 16.74 11.24
N LYS A 80 6.55 17.55 10.22
CA LYS A 80 5.63 18.00 9.18
C LYS A 80 5.66 17.09 7.96
N ASN A 81 4.52 16.91 7.31
CA ASN A 81 4.46 16.34 5.97
C ASN A 81 4.70 17.43 4.90
N TRP A 82 4.80 17.04 3.62
CA TRP A 82 5.12 17.97 2.54
C TRP A 82 4.06 19.07 2.37
N THR A 83 2.79 18.81 2.69
CA THR A 83 1.70 19.78 2.54
C THR A 83 1.76 20.88 3.59
N GLU A 84 2.24 20.57 4.79
CA GLU A 84 2.49 21.56 5.86
C GLU A 84 3.72 22.41 5.55
N LEU A 85 4.75 21.83 4.92
CA LEU A 85 5.90 22.57 4.40
C LEU A 85 5.51 23.51 3.26
N MET A 86 4.66 23.05 2.34
CA MET A 86 4.11 23.89 1.26
C MET A 86 3.30 25.07 1.81
N ALA A 87 2.40 24.83 2.76
CA ALA A 87 1.62 25.91 3.37
C ALA A 87 2.52 26.95 4.04
N ALA A 88 3.54 26.51 4.79
CA ALA A 88 4.50 27.41 5.42
C ALA A 88 5.30 28.23 4.39
N GLN A 89 5.78 27.60 3.32
CA GLN A 89 6.52 28.28 2.26
C GLN A 89 5.64 29.29 1.49
N LEU A 90 4.34 29.03 1.41
CA LEU A 90 3.37 29.88 0.74
C LEU A 90 2.80 30.99 1.64
N GLY A 91 3.16 31.03 2.92
CA GLY A 91 2.59 31.94 3.90
C GLY A 91 1.10 31.70 4.15
N LEU A 92 0.63 30.47 3.96
CA LEU A 92 -0.74 30.03 4.20
C LEU A 92 -0.89 29.47 5.63
N PRO A 93 -2.11 29.45 6.19
CA PRO A 93 -2.38 28.78 7.46
C PRO A 93 -1.93 27.31 7.43
N ALA A 94 -1.46 26.81 8.58
CA ALA A 94 -1.14 25.40 8.73
C ALA A 94 -2.39 24.56 8.41
N PRO A 95 -2.30 23.54 7.54
CA PRO A 95 -3.43 22.68 7.24
C PRO A 95 -3.89 21.92 8.47
N CYS A 96 -5.20 21.68 8.57
CA CYS A 96 -5.80 20.79 9.56
C CYS A 96 -6.71 19.78 8.86
N ALA A 97 -6.91 18.62 9.51
CA ALA A 97 -7.72 17.55 8.96
C ALA A 97 -9.21 17.96 8.91
N ALA A 98 -9.83 17.88 7.74
CA ALA A 98 -11.25 18.21 7.54
C ALA A 98 -12.17 17.23 8.26
N LEU A 99 -11.73 15.98 8.39
CA LEU A 99 -12.42 14.93 9.13
C LEU A 99 -11.42 14.20 10.02
N THR A 100 -11.84 13.86 11.22
CA THR A 100 -11.09 12.97 12.10
C THR A 100 -11.96 11.85 12.63
N GLY A 101 -11.43 10.66 12.82
CA GLY A 101 -12.16 9.54 13.42
C GLY A 101 -11.53 8.19 13.10
N LEU A 102 -12.01 7.15 13.76
CA LEU A 102 -11.61 5.76 13.52
C LEU A 102 -12.82 4.84 13.73
N GLU A 103 -12.94 3.80 12.90
CA GLU A 103 -14.02 2.80 12.95
C GLU A 103 -13.48 1.41 13.28
N GLY A 104 -12.36 1.34 13.98
CA GLY A 104 -11.67 0.12 14.36
C GLY A 104 -12.17 -0.48 15.67
N ASP A 105 -11.30 -1.29 16.28
CA ASP A 105 -11.58 -2.01 17.52
C ASP A 105 -11.65 -1.05 18.71
N ALA A 106 -12.83 -0.98 19.35
CA ALA A 106 -13.06 -0.18 20.54
C ALA A 106 -12.21 -0.64 21.74
N ALA A 107 -11.92 -1.94 21.87
CA ALA A 107 -11.09 -2.47 22.96
C ALA A 107 -9.64 -1.98 22.87
N LEU A 108 -9.18 -1.61 21.67
CA LEU A 108 -7.85 -1.05 21.41
C LEU A 108 -7.85 0.49 21.40
N GLY A 109 -8.99 1.13 21.64
CA GLY A 109 -9.13 2.59 21.56
C GLY A 109 -9.12 3.14 20.14
N PHE A 110 -9.42 2.29 19.14
CA PHE A 110 -9.50 2.64 17.72
C PHE A 110 -10.95 2.84 17.23
N SER A 111 -11.91 3.00 18.14
CA SER A 111 -13.27 3.42 17.80
C SER A 111 -13.52 4.82 18.32
N VAL A 112 -13.49 5.81 17.41
CA VAL A 112 -13.69 7.23 17.73
C VAL A 112 -14.63 7.85 16.69
N ALA A 113 -15.69 8.51 17.17
CA ALA A 113 -16.70 9.11 16.32
C ALA A 113 -16.10 10.05 15.26
N VAL A 114 -16.57 9.91 14.02
CA VAL A 114 -16.17 10.76 12.90
C VAL A 114 -16.67 12.19 13.17
N THR A 115 -15.74 13.13 13.18
CA THR A 115 -15.99 14.55 13.47
C THR A 115 -15.50 15.40 12.29
N ALA A 116 -16.37 16.27 11.79
CA ALA A 116 -16.02 17.27 10.78
C ALA A 116 -15.51 18.55 11.44
N HIS A 117 -14.45 19.13 10.87
CA HIS A 117 -13.83 20.35 11.38
C HIS A 117 -14.06 21.50 10.39
N ALA A 118 -14.96 22.42 10.76
CA ALA A 118 -15.28 23.57 9.92
C ALA A 118 -14.03 24.44 9.68
N GLY A 119 -13.79 24.82 8.42
CA GLY A 119 -12.63 25.62 8.04
C GLY A 119 -11.34 24.82 7.81
N CYS A 120 -11.32 23.51 8.11
CA CYS A 120 -10.18 22.64 7.79
C CYS A 120 -10.26 22.12 6.35
N THR A 121 -9.12 22.16 5.66
CA THR A 121 -9.02 21.90 4.21
C THR A 121 -8.06 20.75 3.85
N GLY A 122 -7.54 20.03 4.84
CA GLY A 122 -6.80 18.78 4.66
C GLY A 122 -7.76 17.60 4.61
N TYR A 123 -8.18 17.19 3.42
CA TYR A 123 -9.10 16.06 3.21
C TYR A 123 -8.39 14.71 3.06
N ALA A 124 -7.07 14.72 2.84
CA ALA A 124 -6.28 13.50 2.65
C ALA A 124 -6.36 12.58 3.87
N GLN A 125 -6.52 11.28 3.62
CA GLN A 125 -6.66 10.26 4.65
C GLN A 125 -5.77 9.06 4.35
N GLY A 126 -4.97 8.65 5.33
CA GLY A 126 -4.14 7.46 5.19
C GLY A 126 -4.92 6.24 4.71
N GLY A 127 -4.37 5.53 3.73
CA GLY A 127 -4.98 4.35 3.12
C GLY A 127 -6.03 4.65 2.04
N SER A 128 -6.45 5.90 1.84
CA SER A 128 -7.44 6.25 0.82
C SER A 128 -6.99 5.89 -0.59
N ARG A 129 -7.95 5.37 -1.35
CA ARG A 129 -7.83 5.07 -2.78
C ARG A 129 -8.46 6.17 -3.62
N VAL A 130 -8.28 6.13 -4.94
CA VAL A 130 -8.89 7.13 -5.83
C VAL A 130 -10.41 7.10 -5.76
N THR A 131 -11.03 5.92 -5.84
CA THR A 131 -12.50 5.77 -5.91
C THR A 131 -13.10 4.73 -4.96
N ASN A 132 -12.34 3.69 -4.57
CA ASN A 132 -12.86 2.60 -3.77
C ASN A 132 -12.76 2.92 -2.26
N PRO A 133 -13.84 2.83 -1.47
CA PRO A 133 -13.82 3.16 -0.04
C PRO A 133 -13.04 2.17 0.82
N VAL A 134 -12.75 0.96 0.30
CA VAL A 134 -11.96 -0.05 1.00
C VAL A 134 -10.48 0.15 0.66
N GLY A 135 -9.85 1.01 1.45
CA GLY A 135 -8.42 1.29 1.41
C GLY A 135 -7.61 0.46 2.42
N ILE A 136 -6.30 0.71 2.47
CA ILE A 136 -5.41 0.07 3.44
C ILE A 136 -5.80 0.50 4.86
N GLY A 137 -5.91 -0.46 5.77
CA GLY A 137 -6.26 -0.21 7.17
C GLY A 137 -7.76 -0.03 7.42
N ASN A 138 -8.61 -0.09 6.38
CA ASN A 138 -10.06 -0.05 6.54
C ASN A 138 -10.55 -1.28 7.31
N LYS A 139 -11.61 -1.14 8.11
CA LYS A 139 -12.18 -2.26 8.88
C LYS A 139 -12.60 -3.45 8.00
N LEU A 140 -13.04 -3.20 6.77
CA LEU A 140 -13.46 -4.23 5.82
C LEU A 140 -12.29 -5.06 5.27
N THR A 141 -11.04 -4.66 5.51
CA THR A 141 -9.86 -5.50 5.27
C THR A 141 -9.53 -6.43 6.44
N GLY A 142 -10.35 -6.42 7.50
CA GLY A 142 -10.07 -7.11 8.76
C GLY A 142 -9.09 -6.36 9.67
N SER A 143 -8.74 -5.11 9.34
CA SER A 143 -7.83 -4.31 10.17
C SER A 143 -8.51 -3.86 11.46
N ALA A 144 -7.87 -4.13 12.61
CA ALA A 144 -8.30 -3.61 13.91
C ALA A 144 -8.18 -2.08 14.02
N PHE A 145 -7.38 -1.45 13.14
CA PHE A 145 -7.20 0.00 13.13
C PHE A 145 -8.46 0.74 12.64
N GLY A 146 -9.15 0.20 11.64
CA GLY A 146 -10.38 0.75 11.10
C GLY A 146 -10.27 2.19 10.59
N ALA A 147 -9.27 2.45 9.74
CA ALA A 147 -9.14 3.71 9.01
C ALA A 147 -10.41 4.02 8.20
N LEU A 148 -10.79 5.31 8.13
CA LEU A 148 -11.96 5.78 7.39
C LEU A 148 -11.81 5.57 5.88
N THR A 149 -10.59 5.79 5.36
CA THR A 149 -10.20 5.63 3.95
C THR A 149 -11.19 6.23 2.95
N ILE A 150 -11.71 7.43 3.22
CA ILE A 150 -12.62 8.14 2.32
C ILE A 150 -11.92 8.33 0.97
N PRO A 151 -12.50 7.85 -0.16
CA PRO A 151 -11.87 7.93 -1.46
C PRO A 151 -11.58 9.36 -1.88
N VAL A 152 -10.53 9.59 -2.67
CA VAL A 152 -10.17 10.94 -3.15
C VAL A 152 -11.31 11.58 -3.94
N ALA A 153 -12.04 10.81 -4.75
CA ALA A 153 -13.23 11.29 -5.43
C ALA A 153 -14.30 11.81 -4.44
N THR A 154 -14.50 11.11 -3.32
CA THR A 154 -15.42 11.52 -2.25
C THR A 154 -14.88 12.69 -1.44
N GLN A 155 -13.57 12.76 -1.19
CA GLN A 155 -12.94 13.90 -0.54
C GLN A 155 -13.19 15.19 -1.34
N VAL A 156 -13.03 15.14 -2.68
CA VAL A 156 -13.33 16.27 -3.58
C VAL A 156 -14.83 16.60 -3.54
N GLN A 157 -15.71 15.60 -3.60
CA GLN A 157 -17.16 15.82 -3.48
C GLN A 157 -17.54 16.50 -2.17
N ASN A 158 -16.94 16.08 -1.05
CA ASN A 158 -17.16 16.69 0.26
C ASN A 158 -16.74 18.17 0.28
N HIS A 159 -15.62 18.51 -0.36
CA HIS A 159 -15.23 19.92 -0.51
C HIS A 159 -16.25 20.69 -1.36
N LEU A 160 -16.64 20.16 -2.53
CA LEU A 160 -17.58 20.83 -3.42
C LEU A 160 -18.96 21.04 -2.75
N ALA A 161 -19.41 20.12 -1.92
CA ALA A 161 -20.64 20.26 -1.14
C ALA A 161 -20.60 21.46 -0.17
N LEU A 162 -19.42 21.79 0.35
CA LEU A 162 -19.20 22.92 1.26
C LEU A 162 -18.89 24.23 0.53
N SER A 163 -18.39 24.15 -0.70
CA SER A 163 -17.93 25.30 -1.50
C SER A 163 -18.93 25.74 -2.59
N GLY A 164 -20.21 25.40 -2.45
CA GLY A 164 -21.25 25.79 -3.41
C GLY A 164 -21.05 25.16 -4.80
N GLY A 165 -20.51 23.95 -4.86
CA GLY A 165 -20.34 23.16 -6.08
C GLY A 165 -19.11 23.51 -6.93
N LYS A 166 -18.20 24.36 -6.44
CA LYS A 166 -16.99 24.76 -7.18
C LYS A 166 -15.82 25.08 -6.27
N PHE A 167 -14.62 25.02 -6.82
CA PHE A 167 -13.44 25.64 -6.21
C PHE A 167 -13.54 27.17 -6.31
N LYS A 168 -12.99 27.89 -5.33
CA LYS A 168 -13.06 29.36 -5.29
C LYS A 168 -12.24 30.01 -6.41
N GLY A 169 -11.19 29.32 -6.87
CA GLY A 169 -10.37 29.71 -8.02
C GLY A 169 -9.12 30.51 -7.69
N ASP A 170 -8.92 30.88 -6.42
CA ASP A 170 -7.68 31.47 -5.90
C ASP A 170 -7.04 30.61 -4.80
N GLU A 171 -7.44 29.34 -4.71
CA GLU A 171 -6.91 28.34 -3.80
C GLU A 171 -5.83 27.51 -4.51
N LEU A 172 -4.82 27.06 -3.76
CA LEU A 172 -3.91 26.03 -4.24
C LEU A 172 -4.53 24.66 -3.95
N VAL A 173 -4.81 23.89 -5.01
CA VAL A 173 -5.32 22.52 -4.89
C VAL A 173 -4.17 21.53 -5.06
N LEU A 174 -3.87 20.79 -4.00
CA LEU A 174 -2.86 19.74 -3.97
C LEU A 174 -3.55 18.38 -3.98
N VAL A 175 -3.15 17.51 -4.92
CA VAL A 175 -3.68 16.14 -5.04
C VAL A 175 -2.52 15.17 -5.19
N MET A 176 -2.49 14.15 -4.35
CA MET A 176 -1.54 13.05 -4.49
C MET A 176 -2.21 11.76 -4.01
N ALA A 177 -2.34 10.80 -4.92
CA ALA A 177 -3.12 9.59 -4.72
C ALA A 177 -2.70 8.46 -5.69
N GLY A 178 -3.19 7.25 -5.44
CA GLY A 178 -3.10 6.11 -6.37
C GLY A 178 -2.15 5.00 -5.90
N ALA A 179 -1.24 5.28 -4.96
CA ALA A 179 -0.36 4.25 -4.41
C ALA A 179 -1.16 3.12 -3.72
N ASN A 180 -2.19 3.48 -2.95
CA ASN A 180 -3.04 2.50 -2.28
C ASN A 180 -3.83 1.62 -3.27
N ASP A 181 -4.19 2.13 -4.45
CA ASP A 181 -4.80 1.31 -5.49
C ASP A 181 -3.82 0.25 -5.99
N VAL A 182 -2.58 0.63 -6.28
CA VAL A 182 -1.52 -0.31 -6.70
C VAL A 182 -1.29 -1.37 -5.62
N PHE A 183 -1.14 -0.97 -4.36
CA PHE A 183 -0.91 -1.91 -3.26
C PHE A 183 -2.08 -2.88 -3.06
N MET A 184 -3.32 -2.39 -3.09
CA MET A 184 -4.51 -3.24 -2.94
C MET A 184 -4.68 -4.19 -4.13
N HIS A 185 -4.41 -3.73 -5.35
CA HIS A 185 -4.45 -4.57 -6.54
C HIS A 185 -3.34 -5.61 -6.55
N LEU A 186 -2.12 -5.26 -6.14
CA LEU A 186 -1.00 -6.20 -6.06
C LEU A 186 -1.22 -7.24 -4.97
N ALA A 187 -1.78 -6.85 -3.82
CA ALA A 187 -2.17 -7.80 -2.77
C ALA A 187 -3.24 -8.78 -3.28
N GLY A 188 -4.26 -8.28 -3.98
CA GLY A 188 -5.27 -9.12 -4.62
C GLY A 188 -4.69 -10.06 -5.67
N LEU A 189 -3.77 -9.58 -6.51
CA LEU A 189 -3.07 -10.40 -7.50
C LEU A 189 -2.23 -11.48 -6.83
N SER A 190 -1.47 -11.13 -5.79
CA SER A 190 -0.64 -12.08 -5.04
C SER A 190 -1.50 -13.17 -4.38
N ALA A 191 -2.60 -12.80 -3.74
CA ALA A 191 -3.53 -13.76 -3.14
C ALA A 191 -4.17 -14.67 -4.21
N GLY A 192 -4.61 -14.10 -5.34
CA GLY A 192 -5.18 -14.86 -6.45
C GLY A 192 -4.18 -15.81 -7.11
N ALA A 193 -2.94 -15.35 -7.35
CA ALA A 193 -1.86 -16.16 -7.89
C ALA A 193 -1.49 -17.31 -6.94
N THR A 194 -1.41 -17.03 -5.64
CA THR A 194 -1.15 -18.06 -4.61
C THR A 194 -2.25 -19.13 -4.60
N ALA A 195 -3.53 -18.72 -4.66
CA ALA A 195 -4.65 -19.65 -4.71
C ALA A 195 -4.66 -20.49 -6.00
N ALA A 196 -4.35 -19.87 -7.14
CA ALA A 196 -4.23 -20.57 -8.42
C ALA A 196 -3.06 -21.58 -8.41
N GLY A 197 -1.89 -21.17 -7.91
CA GLY A 197 -0.72 -22.04 -7.76
C GLY A 197 -0.99 -23.23 -6.83
N THR A 198 -1.64 -22.99 -5.69
CA THR A 198 -2.06 -24.04 -4.75
C THR A 198 -3.00 -25.05 -5.43
N THR A 199 -3.95 -24.55 -6.22
CA THR A 199 -4.89 -25.40 -6.98
C THR A 199 -4.18 -26.23 -8.05
N ALA A 200 -3.27 -25.62 -8.81
CA ALA A 200 -2.49 -26.29 -9.84
C ALA A 200 -1.59 -27.38 -9.24
N PHE A 201 -0.87 -27.06 -8.15
CA PHE A 201 -0.08 -28.03 -7.39
C PHE A 201 -0.93 -29.23 -6.96
N GLY A 202 -2.06 -28.99 -6.29
CA GLY A 202 -2.92 -30.06 -5.79
C GLY A 202 -3.47 -30.95 -6.90
N ASN A 203 -3.99 -30.36 -7.98
CA ASN A 203 -4.52 -31.10 -9.12
C ASN A 203 -3.45 -31.96 -9.82
N THR A 204 -2.27 -31.39 -10.05
CA THR A 204 -1.15 -32.10 -10.68
C THR A 204 -0.65 -33.24 -9.79
N LEU A 205 -0.49 -33.00 -8.47
CA LEU A 205 -0.05 -34.02 -7.54
C LEU A 205 -1.04 -35.20 -7.46
N VAL A 206 -2.34 -34.92 -7.35
CA VAL A 206 -3.39 -35.95 -7.32
C VAL A 206 -3.39 -36.78 -8.60
N ALA A 207 -3.29 -36.14 -9.76
CA ALA A 207 -3.28 -36.84 -11.05
C ALA A 207 -2.05 -37.75 -11.20
N LEU A 208 -0.87 -37.26 -10.82
CA LEU A 208 0.37 -38.04 -10.90
C LEU A 208 0.35 -39.23 -9.94
N LEU A 209 -0.09 -39.04 -8.69
CA LEU A 209 -0.18 -40.11 -7.70
C LEU A 209 -1.22 -41.17 -8.05
N ALA A 210 -2.31 -40.80 -8.73
CA ALA A 210 -3.36 -41.74 -9.12
C ALA A 210 -3.02 -42.55 -10.39
N ALA A 211 -2.05 -42.12 -11.19
CA ALA A 211 -1.83 -42.63 -12.54
C ALA A 211 -1.50 -44.13 -12.62
N SER A 212 -0.78 -44.67 -11.62
CA SER A 212 -0.43 -46.09 -11.55
C SER A 212 -1.44 -46.96 -10.79
N ALA A 213 -2.50 -46.38 -10.23
CA ALA A 213 -3.52 -47.17 -9.56
C ALA A 213 -4.34 -48.02 -10.55
N THR A 214 -4.85 -49.16 -10.10
CA THR A 214 -5.72 -50.04 -10.90
C THR A 214 -6.99 -49.31 -11.37
N ASN A 215 -7.50 -48.36 -10.59
CA ASN A 215 -8.59 -47.46 -10.98
C ASN A 215 -8.21 -46.00 -10.65
N PRO A 216 -7.58 -45.28 -11.61
CA PRO A 216 -7.09 -43.92 -11.39
C PRO A 216 -8.17 -42.93 -10.97
N GLN A 217 -9.40 -43.08 -11.45
CA GLN A 217 -10.50 -42.17 -11.11
C GLN A 217 -10.88 -42.29 -9.63
N SER A 218 -11.05 -43.52 -9.14
CA SER A 218 -11.35 -43.76 -7.72
C SER A 218 -10.19 -43.34 -6.80
N ALA A 219 -8.95 -43.60 -7.24
CA ALA A 219 -7.75 -43.19 -6.52
C ALA A 219 -7.66 -41.67 -6.40
N ALA A 220 -7.88 -40.94 -7.50
CA ALA A 220 -7.83 -39.48 -7.52
C ALA A 220 -8.83 -38.85 -6.54
N LEU A 221 -10.04 -39.42 -6.40
CA LEU A 221 -11.03 -38.95 -5.42
C LEU A 221 -10.55 -39.13 -3.98
N ALA A 222 -10.00 -40.31 -3.64
CA ALA A 222 -9.49 -40.60 -2.31
C ALA A 222 -8.28 -39.73 -1.96
N ILE A 223 -7.34 -39.57 -2.90
CA ILE A 223 -6.13 -38.77 -2.73
C ILE A 223 -6.49 -37.28 -2.60
N GLY A 224 -7.37 -36.78 -3.47
CA GLY A 224 -7.86 -35.40 -3.42
C GLY A 224 -8.56 -35.08 -2.10
N SER A 225 -9.37 -36.00 -1.58
CA SER A 225 -10.04 -35.85 -0.28
C SER A 225 -9.03 -35.78 0.88
N ALA A 226 -8.00 -36.64 0.88
CA ALA A 226 -6.96 -36.63 1.90
C ALA A 226 -6.13 -35.33 1.86
N LEU A 227 -5.75 -34.89 0.66
CA LEU A 227 -5.03 -33.63 0.44
C LEU A 227 -5.82 -32.43 0.96
N GLN A 228 -7.10 -32.31 0.58
CA GLN A 228 -7.95 -31.19 1.00
C GLN A 228 -8.22 -31.20 2.51
N THR A 229 -8.42 -32.38 3.09
CA THR A 229 -8.65 -32.53 4.54
C THR A 229 -7.44 -32.06 5.33
N GLU A 230 -6.22 -32.44 4.91
CA GLU A 230 -5.00 -32.00 5.57
C GLU A 230 -4.71 -30.51 5.34
N ALA A 231 -4.98 -29.99 4.13
CA ALA A 231 -4.84 -28.56 3.83
C ALA A 231 -5.80 -27.68 4.64
N ALA A 232 -6.96 -28.21 5.04
CA ALA A 232 -7.90 -27.51 5.91
C ALA A 232 -7.51 -27.56 7.41
N ARG A 233 -6.53 -28.40 7.80
CA ARG A 233 -6.11 -28.54 9.20
C ARG A 233 -5.32 -27.32 9.65
N SER A 234 -5.66 -26.79 10.83
CA SER A 234 -4.86 -25.74 11.50
C SER A 234 -3.43 -26.25 11.74
N GLY A 235 -2.43 -25.45 11.35
CA GLY A 235 -1.01 -25.81 11.49
C GLY A 235 -0.55 -26.94 10.57
N HIS A 236 -1.18 -27.12 9.40
CA HIS A 236 -0.62 -27.95 8.33
C HIS A 236 0.68 -27.37 7.80
N THR A 237 1.47 -28.22 7.14
CA THR A 237 2.65 -27.81 6.37
C THR A 237 2.55 -28.42 4.98
N ASP A 238 3.28 -27.87 4.00
CA ASP A 238 3.33 -28.45 2.65
C ASP A 238 3.76 -29.94 2.71
N ALA A 239 4.68 -30.27 3.61
CA ALA A 239 5.13 -31.64 3.83
C ALA A 239 4.02 -32.55 4.38
N SER A 240 3.18 -32.06 5.30
CA SER A 240 2.07 -32.87 5.84
C SER A 240 0.97 -33.07 4.79
N VAL A 241 0.67 -32.05 3.98
CA VAL A 241 -0.28 -32.14 2.85
C VAL A 241 0.18 -33.16 1.82
N VAL A 242 1.47 -33.11 1.44
CA VAL A 242 2.08 -34.11 0.53
C VAL A 242 2.02 -35.51 1.14
N ALA A 243 2.38 -35.66 2.42
CA ALA A 243 2.37 -36.96 3.10
C ALA A 243 0.96 -37.56 3.16
N ALA A 244 -0.07 -36.74 3.40
CA ALA A 244 -1.47 -37.19 3.40
C ALA A 244 -1.89 -37.70 2.01
N ALA A 245 -1.56 -36.95 0.95
CA ALA A 245 -1.85 -37.36 -0.43
C ALA A 245 -1.11 -38.66 -0.81
N VAL A 246 0.19 -38.76 -0.50
CA VAL A 246 1.01 -39.95 -0.76
C VAL A 246 0.51 -41.15 0.03
N GLY A 247 0.17 -40.98 1.31
CA GLY A 247 -0.38 -42.04 2.16
C GLY A 247 -1.70 -42.59 1.60
N ALA A 248 -2.61 -41.69 1.20
CA ALA A 248 -3.86 -42.08 0.56
C ALA A 248 -3.65 -42.78 -0.79
N ALA A 249 -2.62 -42.37 -1.55
CA ALA A 249 -2.26 -42.98 -2.83
C ALA A 249 -1.66 -44.39 -2.64
N ALA A 250 -0.79 -44.57 -1.65
CA ALA A 250 -0.07 -45.81 -1.40
C ALA A 250 -0.97 -47.00 -1.03
N ILE A 251 -2.14 -46.72 -0.45
CA ILE A 251 -3.14 -47.75 -0.10
C ILE A 251 -4.11 -48.09 -1.25
N GLN A 252 -4.02 -47.38 -2.39
CA GLN A 252 -4.86 -47.69 -3.55
C GLN A 252 -4.39 -48.98 -4.24
N PRO A 253 -5.31 -49.83 -4.73
CA PRO A 253 -4.96 -51.03 -5.49
C PRO A 253 -4.00 -50.71 -6.64
N GLY A 254 -2.92 -51.50 -6.76
CA GLY A 254 -1.90 -51.34 -7.80
C GLY A 254 -0.91 -50.20 -7.59
N ASN A 255 -1.01 -49.42 -6.51
CA ASN A 255 -0.31 -48.14 -6.39
C ASN A 255 0.76 -48.08 -5.28
N SER A 256 1.10 -49.19 -4.64
CA SER A 256 1.99 -49.21 -3.45
C SER A 256 3.41 -48.67 -3.71
N ALA A 257 3.86 -48.63 -4.96
CA ALA A 257 5.18 -48.09 -5.33
C ALA A 257 5.32 -46.59 -5.02
N VAL A 258 4.21 -45.84 -4.98
CA VAL A 258 4.22 -44.40 -4.65
C VAL A 258 4.52 -44.14 -3.18
N ALA A 259 4.54 -45.16 -2.30
CA ALA A 259 4.88 -44.99 -0.88
C ALA A 259 6.36 -44.61 -0.66
N ALA A 260 7.24 -44.96 -1.60
CA ALA A 260 8.67 -44.70 -1.48
C ALA A 260 9.02 -43.29 -2.00
N PRO A 261 9.97 -42.57 -1.38
CA PRO A 261 10.44 -41.28 -1.89
C PRO A 261 10.90 -41.29 -3.34
N ALA A 262 11.48 -42.40 -3.81
CA ALA A 262 11.86 -42.57 -5.21
C ALA A 262 10.64 -42.64 -6.16
N GLY A 263 9.48 -43.07 -5.65
CA GLY A 263 8.21 -43.13 -6.38
C GLY A 263 7.49 -41.79 -6.43
N TYR A 264 7.25 -41.16 -5.27
CA TYR A 264 6.48 -39.90 -5.24
C TYR A 264 7.33 -38.63 -5.42
N GLY A 265 8.63 -38.68 -5.14
CA GLY A 265 9.51 -37.50 -5.17
C GLY A 265 9.48 -36.74 -6.50
N PRO A 266 9.67 -37.41 -7.65
CA PRO A 266 9.57 -36.76 -8.96
C PRO A 266 8.18 -36.14 -9.23
N MET A 267 7.12 -36.78 -8.73
CA MET A 267 5.74 -36.31 -8.90
C MET A 267 5.50 -35.01 -8.10
N VAL A 268 6.04 -34.94 -6.88
CA VAL A 268 5.99 -33.73 -6.06
C VAL A 268 6.75 -32.60 -6.73
N THR A 269 7.96 -32.84 -7.25
CA THR A 269 8.73 -31.83 -7.98
C THR A 269 7.95 -31.30 -9.19
N GLN A 270 7.31 -32.19 -9.95
CA GLN A 270 6.50 -31.79 -11.10
C GLN A 270 5.26 -30.98 -10.68
N ALA A 271 4.59 -31.38 -9.61
CA ALA A 271 3.47 -30.63 -9.05
C ALA A 271 3.89 -29.23 -8.54
N GLN A 272 5.05 -29.14 -7.89
CA GLN A 272 5.63 -27.86 -7.45
C GLN A 272 5.90 -26.93 -8.64
N ALA A 273 6.44 -27.45 -9.73
CA ALA A 273 6.64 -26.68 -10.96
C ALA A 273 5.33 -26.21 -11.59
N ALA A 274 4.25 -26.97 -11.45
CA ALA A 274 2.92 -26.57 -11.95
C ALA A 274 2.25 -25.49 -11.08
N GLY A 275 2.59 -25.42 -9.80
CA GLY A 275 2.05 -24.43 -8.86
C GLY A 275 2.89 -23.16 -8.68
N ALA A 276 4.05 -23.08 -9.34
CA ALA A 276 5.00 -21.97 -9.26
C ALA A 276 4.65 -20.79 -10.21
#